data_AF-A0A2A6JV87-F1
#
_entry.id   AF-A0A2A6JV87-F1
#
_cell.length_a   1.000
_cell.length_b   1.000
_cell.length_c   1.000
_cell.angle_alpha   90.00
_cell.angle_beta   90.00
_cell.angle_gamma   90.00
#
_symmetry.space_group_name_H-M   'P 1'
#
loop_
_entity.id
_entity.type
_entity.pdbx_description
1 polymer ?
#
loop_
_entity_poly.entity_id
_entity_poly.type
_entity_poly.pdbx_seq_one_letter_code
_entity_poly.pdbx_strand_id
1 'polypeptide(L)'
;MANHKPHAGNVYLPVFNIDDPISGDILESSYDTDGDAVRLNFLNGQRIKQPANPEGDPVKTIIEGEYGTLTVYSNGTYTYELDHSKPEVAALGPGDELVEKFTFKISDGKGATDFGSFSIAIDLPERGDVFVNFEDVGQSDFPTGYKGFDWGAWRDGDDATVREDSDGNHYLGGGMFWTPIYSADGGPFQIKQFEVANGTSNYDNVLTIEGQLNGNIVFSTTVTITADSIDDPQLIDLSAYGPIDYLLLDSEPIITEDSGPDYFGAQYDNFHFLV
;
A
#
# COMPACT_ATOMS: atom_id res chain seq x y z
N MET A 1 -31.99 -4.89 -20.83
CA MET A 1 -30.85 -5.79 -20.60
C MET A 1 -31.23 -6.77 -19.51
N ALA A 2 -30.65 -7.97 -19.48
CA ALA A 2 -30.90 -8.91 -18.38
C ALA A 2 -30.19 -8.40 -17.12
N ASN A 3 -30.85 -8.51 -15.97
CA ASN A 3 -30.27 -8.16 -14.67
C ASN A 3 -29.15 -9.15 -14.32
N HIS A 4 -27.95 -8.66 -14.12
CA HIS A 4 -26.86 -9.45 -13.55
C HIS A 4 -26.84 -9.30 -12.04
N LYS A 5 -26.22 -10.26 -11.35
CA LYS A 5 -25.99 -10.13 -9.92
C LYS A 5 -24.78 -9.21 -9.72
N PRO A 6 -24.74 -8.40 -8.65
CA PRO A 6 -23.54 -7.66 -8.32
C PRO A 6 -22.44 -8.63 -7.87
N HIS A 7 -21.19 -8.20 -8.00
CA HIS A 7 -20.02 -8.88 -7.46
C HIS A 7 -19.51 -8.13 -6.23
N ALA A 8 -19.42 -8.83 -5.11
CA ALA A 8 -18.77 -8.31 -3.91
C ALA A 8 -17.29 -8.68 -3.92
N GLY A 9 -16.42 -7.69 -4.07
CA GLY A 9 -14.99 -7.87 -3.87
C GLY A 9 -14.64 -7.95 -2.39
N ASN A 10 -13.59 -8.68 -2.03
CA ASN A 10 -13.06 -8.62 -0.67
C ASN A 10 -12.21 -7.37 -0.51
N VAL A 11 -12.28 -6.74 0.66
CA VAL A 11 -11.44 -5.60 1.01
C VAL A 11 -10.56 -6.00 2.19
N TYR A 12 -9.27 -5.75 2.08
CA TYR A 12 -8.29 -5.96 3.16
C TYR A 12 -7.55 -4.66 3.35
N LEU A 13 -7.66 -4.08 4.55
CA LEU A 13 -6.98 -2.85 4.91
C LEU A 13 -5.95 -3.15 6.00
N PRO A 14 -4.65 -3.14 5.67
CA PRO A 14 -3.62 -3.19 6.68
C PRO A 14 -3.40 -1.78 7.29
N VAL A 15 -3.15 -1.74 8.59
CA VAL A 15 -3.03 -0.52 9.40
C VAL A 15 -1.74 -0.61 10.20
N PHE A 16 -0.86 0.35 9.99
CA PHE A 16 0.48 0.37 10.61
C PHE A 16 0.68 1.52 11.58
N ASN A 17 -0.02 2.64 11.33
CA ASN A 17 -0.14 3.71 12.31
C ASN A 17 -1.45 3.55 13.07
N ILE A 18 -1.35 2.96 14.27
CA ILE A 18 -2.48 2.71 15.17
C ILE A 18 -3.12 3.98 15.75
N ASP A 19 -2.44 5.13 15.62
CA ASP A 19 -2.90 6.43 16.11
C ASP A 19 -3.61 7.25 15.03
N ASP A 20 -3.47 6.88 13.76
CA ASP A 20 -4.13 7.59 12.66
C ASP A 20 -5.58 7.13 12.46
N PRO A 21 -6.47 8.01 11.97
CA PRO A 21 -7.83 7.64 11.63
C PRO A 21 -7.82 6.62 10.48
N ILE A 22 -8.26 5.40 10.76
CA ILE A 22 -8.38 4.34 9.76
C ILE A 22 -9.65 4.62 8.95
N SER A 23 -9.52 4.77 7.63
CA SER A 23 -10.68 5.07 6.76
C SER A 23 -10.50 4.45 5.37
N GLY A 24 -11.60 4.29 4.65
CA GLY A 24 -11.60 3.66 3.33
C GLY A 24 -13.02 3.51 2.77
N ASP A 25 -13.17 2.64 1.76
CA ASP A 25 -14.46 2.28 1.16
C ASP A 25 -14.63 0.74 1.05
N ILE A 26 -15.66 0.20 1.71
CA ILE A 26 -15.98 -1.24 1.68
C ILE A 26 -16.41 -1.69 0.28
N LEU A 27 -16.87 -0.77 -0.57
CA LEU A 27 -17.38 -1.07 -1.90
C LEU A 27 -16.33 -0.91 -3.00
N GLU A 28 -15.09 -0.53 -2.68
CA GLU A 28 -14.03 -0.22 -3.66
C GLU A 28 -13.80 -1.34 -4.67
N SER A 29 -13.80 -2.59 -4.22
CA SER A 29 -13.63 -3.77 -5.08
C SER A 29 -14.95 -4.37 -5.59
N SER A 30 -16.09 -3.73 -5.33
CA SER A 30 -17.42 -4.24 -5.70
C SER A 30 -17.95 -3.56 -6.95
N TYR A 31 -18.55 -4.33 -7.86
CA TYR A 31 -19.09 -3.82 -9.12
C TYR A 31 -20.33 -4.59 -9.57
N ASP A 32 -21.13 -3.99 -10.46
CA ASP A 32 -22.15 -4.69 -11.22
C ASP A 32 -21.82 -4.65 -12.73
N THR A 33 -21.89 -5.80 -13.38
CA THR A 33 -21.50 -5.96 -14.79
C THR A 33 -22.44 -5.23 -15.75
N ASP A 34 -23.70 -5.01 -15.37
CA ASP A 34 -24.65 -4.26 -16.19
C ASP A 34 -24.76 -2.76 -15.83
N GLY A 35 -23.92 -2.30 -14.90
CA GLY A 35 -23.78 -0.90 -14.51
C GLY A 35 -24.80 -0.44 -13.48
N ASP A 36 -25.53 -1.36 -12.85
CA ASP A 36 -26.42 -1.04 -11.74
C ASP A 36 -25.68 -0.55 -10.49
N ALA A 37 -26.37 0.28 -9.70
CA ALA A 37 -25.81 0.82 -8.46
C ALA A 37 -25.65 -0.28 -7.40
N VAL A 38 -24.41 -0.49 -6.95
CA VAL A 38 -24.08 -1.38 -5.84
C VAL A 38 -24.39 -0.68 -4.52
N ARG A 39 -25.17 -1.33 -3.65
CA ARG A 39 -25.57 -0.80 -2.35
C ARG A 39 -25.16 -1.71 -1.21
N LEU A 40 -24.50 -1.16 -0.20
CA LEU A 40 -24.19 -1.85 1.05
C LEU A 40 -25.46 -1.96 1.92
N ASN A 41 -25.93 -3.19 2.16
CA ASN A 41 -27.17 -3.43 2.90
C ASN A 41 -26.95 -3.89 4.33
N PHE A 42 -25.98 -4.78 4.54
CA PHE A 42 -25.67 -5.34 5.86
C PHE A 42 -24.17 -5.44 6.08
N LEU A 43 -23.75 -5.30 7.33
CA LEU A 43 -22.41 -5.57 7.81
C LEU A 43 -22.50 -6.30 9.15
N ASN A 44 -21.87 -7.47 9.27
CA ASN A 44 -21.99 -8.40 10.42
C ASN A 44 -23.44 -8.66 10.85
N GLY A 45 -24.35 -8.77 9.88
CA GLY A 45 -25.78 -8.98 10.13
C GLY A 45 -26.54 -7.74 10.59
N GLN A 46 -25.87 -6.64 10.90
CA GLN A 46 -26.48 -5.35 11.19
C GLN A 46 -26.87 -4.65 9.89
N ARG A 47 -28.08 -4.11 9.84
CA ARG A 47 -28.57 -3.38 8.66
C ARG A 47 -27.93 -2.00 8.59
N ILE A 48 -27.36 -1.66 7.44
CA ILE A 48 -26.87 -0.32 7.16
C ILE A 48 -28.05 0.60 6.83
N LYS A 49 -28.10 1.73 7.51
CA LYS A 49 -29.15 2.74 7.29
C LYS A 49 -28.98 3.33 5.90
N GLN A 50 -30.10 3.48 5.19
CA GLN A 50 -30.14 4.12 3.87
C GLN A 50 -30.75 5.52 4.01
N PRO A 51 -30.30 6.51 3.21
CA PRO A 51 -30.92 7.83 3.19
C PRO A 51 -32.37 7.73 2.70
N ALA A 52 -33.23 8.63 3.16
CA ALA A 52 -34.63 8.67 2.75
C ALA A 52 -34.78 9.04 1.26
N ASN A 53 -33.85 9.86 0.75
CA ASN A 53 -33.68 10.14 -0.67
C ASN A 53 -32.44 9.38 -1.17
N PRO A 54 -32.52 8.58 -2.25
CA PRO A 54 -31.35 7.91 -2.83
C PRO A 54 -30.21 8.85 -3.24
N GLU A 55 -30.49 10.13 -3.48
CA GLU A 55 -29.51 11.17 -3.80
C GLU A 55 -29.15 12.05 -2.58
N GLY A 56 -29.63 11.70 -1.39
CA GLY A 56 -29.35 12.45 -0.16
C GLY A 56 -27.98 12.13 0.44
N ASP A 57 -27.57 12.93 1.43
CA ASP A 57 -26.30 12.73 2.14
C ASP A 57 -26.20 11.31 2.74
N PRO A 58 -25.00 10.68 2.70
CA PRO A 58 -24.81 9.37 3.27
C PRO A 58 -25.16 9.32 4.77
N VAL A 59 -25.89 8.27 5.17
CA VAL A 59 -26.30 8.10 6.57
C VAL A 59 -25.34 7.14 7.27
N LYS A 60 -24.85 7.53 8.45
CA LYS A 60 -23.95 6.69 9.24
C LYS A 60 -24.65 5.62 10.07
N THR A 61 -23.98 4.49 10.19
CA THR A 61 -24.29 3.36 11.06
C THR A 61 -23.05 3.02 11.87
N ILE A 62 -23.18 2.87 13.19
CA ILE A 62 -22.08 2.51 14.09
C ILE A 62 -22.15 1.02 14.38
N ILE A 63 -21.03 0.34 14.29
CA ILE A 63 -20.85 -1.08 14.54
C ILE A 63 -19.70 -1.23 15.52
N GLU A 64 -19.99 -1.83 16.67
CA GLU A 64 -18.98 -2.19 17.67
C GLU A 64 -18.20 -3.39 17.16
N GLY A 65 -16.90 -3.22 17.00
CA GLY A 65 -15.95 -4.26 16.64
C GLY A 65 -15.35 -4.97 17.85
N GLU A 66 -14.42 -5.87 17.57
CA GLU A 66 -13.60 -6.58 18.56
C GLU A 66 -12.54 -5.64 19.16
N TYR A 67 -11.79 -4.94 18.29
CA TYR A 67 -10.67 -4.08 18.69
C TYR A 67 -10.99 -2.58 18.65
N GLY A 68 -12.17 -2.19 18.19
CA GLY A 68 -12.51 -0.79 17.96
C GLY A 68 -13.96 -0.55 17.50
N THR A 69 -14.23 0.66 17.02
CA THR A 69 -15.57 1.09 16.57
C THR A 69 -15.56 1.44 15.09
N LEU A 70 -16.39 0.76 14.30
CA LEU A 70 -16.57 1.02 12.88
C LEU A 70 -17.77 1.94 12.65
N THR A 71 -17.53 3.13 12.08
CA THR A 71 -18.58 4.01 11.57
C THR A 71 -18.64 3.87 10.05
N VAL A 72 -19.70 3.22 9.56
CA VAL A 72 -19.92 2.99 8.12
C VAL A 72 -21.04 3.88 7.59
N TYR A 73 -20.84 4.42 6.39
CA TYR A 73 -21.81 5.26 5.69
C TYR A 73 -22.51 4.47 4.58
N SER A 74 -23.72 4.90 4.20
CA SER A 74 -24.56 4.19 3.23
C SER A 74 -23.96 4.09 1.82
N ASN A 75 -22.99 4.94 1.49
CA ASN A 75 -22.22 4.95 0.25
C ASN A 75 -21.00 4.01 0.26
N GLY A 76 -20.72 3.30 1.36
CA GLY A 76 -19.59 2.37 1.47
C GLY A 76 -18.38 2.92 2.21
N THR A 77 -18.23 4.25 2.27
CA THR A 77 -17.13 4.88 3.01
C THR A 77 -17.24 4.60 4.50
N TYR A 78 -16.11 4.48 5.19
CA TYR A 78 -16.09 4.23 6.63
C TYR A 78 -14.93 4.93 7.34
N THR A 79 -15.06 5.05 8.66
CA THR A 79 -13.95 5.31 9.58
C THR A 79 -13.95 4.22 10.65
N TYR A 80 -12.77 3.84 11.12
CA TYR A 80 -12.57 2.89 12.19
C TYR A 80 -11.69 3.52 13.27
N GLU A 81 -12.18 3.52 14.50
CA GLU A 81 -11.48 4.06 15.66
C GLU A 81 -11.01 2.88 16.52
N LEU A 82 -9.69 2.68 16.59
CA LEU A 82 -9.07 1.64 17.42
C LEU A 82 -9.21 1.98 18.91
N ASP A 83 -9.62 1.01 19.73
CA ASP A 83 -9.75 1.18 21.18
C ASP A 83 -8.46 0.75 21.90
N HIS A 84 -7.57 1.72 22.11
CA HIS A 84 -6.30 1.56 22.85
C HIS A 84 -6.46 1.13 24.32
N SER A 85 -7.68 1.12 24.86
CA SER A 85 -7.95 0.59 26.20
C SER A 85 -8.12 -0.94 26.23
N LYS A 86 -8.26 -1.58 25.06
CA LYS A 86 -8.35 -3.03 24.94
C LYS A 86 -7.01 -3.69 25.29
N PRO A 87 -6.99 -4.73 26.14
CA PRO A 87 -5.75 -5.43 26.50
C PRO A 87 -4.97 -5.96 25.30
N GLU A 88 -5.66 -6.45 24.27
CA GLU A 88 -5.08 -7.00 23.05
C GLU A 88 -4.34 -5.90 22.25
N VAL A 89 -4.98 -4.74 22.09
CA VAL A 89 -4.39 -3.57 21.41
C VAL A 89 -3.22 -3.02 22.22
N ALA A 90 -3.38 -2.88 23.54
CA ALA A 90 -2.32 -2.39 24.42
C ALA A 90 -1.13 -3.37 24.55
N ALA A 91 -1.33 -4.64 24.22
CA ALA A 91 -0.29 -5.66 24.23
C ALA A 91 0.39 -5.83 22.87
N LEU A 92 -0.05 -5.13 21.82
CA LEU A 92 0.54 -5.21 20.49
C LEU A 92 2.01 -4.77 20.54
N GLY A 93 2.92 -5.73 20.34
CA GLY A 93 4.35 -5.50 20.27
C GLY A 93 4.84 -5.35 18.83
N PRO A 94 6.07 -4.85 18.62
CA PRO A 94 6.66 -4.78 17.28
C PRO A 94 6.67 -6.17 16.61
N GLY A 95 6.13 -6.25 15.39
CA GLY A 95 5.95 -7.48 14.62
C GLY A 95 4.67 -8.26 14.90
N ASP A 96 3.83 -7.83 15.85
CA ASP A 96 2.53 -8.46 16.12
C ASP A 96 1.42 -7.91 15.18
N GLU A 97 0.46 -8.77 14.85
CA GLU A 97 -0.72 -8.48 14.00
C GLU A 97 -2.04 -8.80 14.74
N LEU A 98 -3.03 -7.92 14.59
CA LEU A 98 -4.43 -8.15 14.97
C LEU A 98 -5.33 -8.00 13.75
N VAL A 99 -6.03 -9.08 13.37
CA VAL A 99 -6.97 -9.05 12.24
C VAL A 99 -8.40 -9.07 12.74
N GLU A 100 -9.15 -8.03 12.40
CA GLU A 100 -10.60 -8.00 12.57
C GLU A 100 -11.31 -8.23 11.22
N LYS A 101 -12.33 -9.10 11.21
CA LYS A 101 -13.06 -9.47 9.99
C LYS A 101 -14.56 -9.19 10.10
N PHE A 102 -15.07 -8.46 9.12
CA PHE A 102 -16.48 -8.20 8.90
C PHE A 102 -16.98 -8.91 7.64
N THR A 103 -18.22 -9.42 7.69
CA THR A 103 -18.92 -9.94 6.51
C THR A 103 -19.99 -8.95 6.09
N PHE A 104 -19.98 -8.57 4.82
CA PHE A 104 -20.95 -7.62 4.29
C PHE A 104 -21.83 -8.22 3.20
N LYS A 105 -22.98 -7.59 2.97
CA LYS A 105 -23.93 -7.98 1.93
C LYS A 105 -24.28 -6.76 1.09
N ILE A 106 -24.12 -6.90 -0.23
CA ILE A 106 -24.50 -5.88 -1.22
C ILE A 106 -25.75 -6.25 -2.00
N SER A 107 -26.33 -5.28 -2.70
CA SER A 107 -27.42 -5.47 -3.66
C SER A 107 -27.35 -4.48 -4.82
N ASP A 108 -27.82 -4.93 -5.97
CA ASP A 108 -28.10 -4.12 -7.17
C ASP A 108 -29.34 -3.22 -7.00
N GLY A 109 -30.16 -3.45 -5.97
CA GLY A 109 -31.48 -2.83 -5.79
C GLY A 109 -32.57 -3.33 -6.74
N LYS A 110 -32.28 -4.34 -7.56
CA LYS A 110 -33.22 -5.05 -8.43
C LYS A 110 -33.52 -6.47 -7.94
N GLY A 111 -32.94 -6.86 -6.81
CA GLY A 111 -33.30 -8.06 -6.06
C GLY A 111 -32.18 -9.10 -6.02
N ALA A 112 -31.08 -8.90 -6.75
CA ALA A 112 -29.89 -9.70 -6.58
C ALA A 112 -29.01 -9.16 -5.45
N THR A 113 -28.27 -10.07 -4.82
CA THR A 113 -27.38 -9.77 -3.69
C THR A 113 -26.16 -10.66 -3.74
N ASP A 114 -25.05 -10.17 -3.21
CA ASP A 114 -23.82 -10.94 -3.03
C ASP A 114 -23.20 -10.64 -1.67
N PHE A 115 -22.24 -11.46 -1.26
CA PHE A 115 -21.52 -11.33 0.01
C PHE A 115 -20.03 -11.17 -0.23
N GLY A 116 -19.41 -10.27 0.53
CA GLY A 116 -17.95 -10.11 0.57
C GLY A 116 -17.46 -10.08 2.02
N SER A 117 -16.14 -10.11 2.18
CA SER A 117 -15.50 -9.85 3.47
C SER A 117 -14.69 -8.57 3.44
N PHE A 118 -14.74 -7.84 4.54
CA PHE A 118 -13.93 -6.68 4.82
C PHE A 118 -13.07 -7.00 6.05
N SER A 119 -11.76 -6.94 5.90
CA SER A 119 -10.80 -7.20 6.97
C SER A 119 -9.99 -5.95 7.27
N ILE A 120 -9.79 -5.65 8.55
CA ILE A 120 -8.85 -4.64 9.04
C ILE A 120 -7.73 -5.41 9.76
N ALA A 121 -6.52 -5.38 9.23
CA ALA A 121 -5.34 -5.88 9.91
C ALA A 121 -4.64 -4.70 10.60
N ILE A 122 -4.31 -4.83 11.87
CA ILE A 122 -3.65 -3.82 12.68
C ILE A 122 -2.32 -4.42 13.09
N ASP A 123 -1.27 -3.92 12.48
CA ASP A 123 0.08 -4.44 12.64
C ASP A 123 0.93 -3.36 13.28
N LEU A 124 1.79 -3.74 14.21
CA LEU A 124 2.84 -2.84 14.65
C LEU A 124 4.12 -3.22 13.92
N PRO A 125 4.69 -2.34 13.08
CA PRO A 125 5.95 -2.58 12.39
C PRO A 125 7.07 -3.12 13.30
N GLU A 126 7.89 -4.04 12.78
CA GLU A 126 9.13 -4.45 13.45
C GLU A 126 10.03 -3.22 13.66
N ARG A 127 10.67 -3.14 14.84
CA ARG A 127 11.71 -2.13 15.12
C ARG A 127 13.08 -2.80 15.17
N GLY A 128 14.08 -2.11 14.65
CA GLY A 128 15.46 -2.56 14.58
C GLY A 128 15.93 -2.75 13.15
N ASP A 129 16.80 -3.75 12.98
CA ASP A 129 17.37 -4.11 11.68
C ASP A 129 16.32 -4.89 10.88
N VAL A 130 15.88 -4.31 9.77
CA VAL A 130 14.83 -4.86 8.90
C VAL A 130 15.38 -5.08 7.50
N PHE A 131 15.28 -6.32 7.04
CA PHE A 131 15.61 -6.71 5.68
C PHE A 131 14.33 -7.00 4.89
N VAL A 132 14.16 -6.25 3.81
CA VAL A 132 13.11 -6.47 2.82
C VAL A 132 13.76 -7.16 1.63
N ASN A 133 13.50 -8.46 1.53
CA ASN A 133 13.89 -9.29 0.41
C ASN A 133 12.65 -9.55 -0.44
N PHE A 134 12.67 -9.15 -1.72
CA PHE A 134 11.49 -9.31 -2.57
C PHE A 134 11.24 -10.77 -2.98
N GLU A 135 12.26 -11.63 -2.89
CA GLU A 135 12.13 -13.09 -3.09
C GLU A 135 11.14 -13.74 -2.12
N ASP A 136 10.96 -13.13 -0.96
CA ASP A 136 10.08 -13.61 0.10
C ASP A 136 8.69 -12.94 0.04
N VAL A 137 8.41 -12.12 -0.99
CA VAL A 137 7.12 -11.48 -1.19
C VAL A 137 6.23 -12.38 -2.05
N GLY A 138 5.02 -12.68 -1.58
CA GLY A 138 4.05 -13.47 -2.33
C GLY A 138 3.08 -12.60 -3.14
N GLN A 139 2.91 -12.93 -4.43
CA GLN A 139 1.98 -12.34 -5.43
C GLN A 139 2.13 -10.82 -5.69
N SER A 140 1.54 -10.40 -6.81
CA SER A 140 1.98 -9.31 -7.71
C SER A 140 2.12 -7.90 -7.17
N ASP A 141 1.60 -7.58 -5.98
CA ASP A 141 1.61 -6.21 -5.46
C ASP A 141 2.14 -6.18 -4.02
N PHE A 142 2.92 -5.15 -3.71
CA PHE A 142 3.46 -4.93 -2.38
C PHE A 142 2.36 -4.34 -1.49
N PRO A 143 1.87 -5.06 -0.45
CA PRO A 143 0.88 -4.46 0.42
C PRO A 143 1.49 -3.25 1.11
N THR A 144 0.69 -2.20 1.30
CA THR A 144 1.09 -1.07 2.13
C THR A 144 1.58 -1.57 3.48
N GLY A 145 2.65 -0.97 4.02
CA GLY A 145 3.28 -1.32 5.30
C GLY A 145 3.96 -2.69 5.41
N TYR A 146 4.20 -3.40 4.29
CA TYR A 146 5.00 -4.62 4.31
C TYR A 146 6.37 -4.40 4.98
N LYS A 147 6.73 -5.30 5.90
CA LYS A 147 7.95 -5.20 6.75
C LYS A 147 8.08 -3.86 7.48
N GLY A 148 6.97 -3.15 7.71
CA GLY A 148 6.99 -1.89 8.42
C GLY A 148 7.26 -0.65 7.57
N PHE A 149 7.15 -0.73 6.24
CA PHE A 149 7.37 0.40 5.35
C PHE A 149 6.21 0.66 4.42
N ASP A 150 5.89 1.94 4.23
CA ASP A 150 4.87 2.39 3.28
C ASP A 150 5.52 3.06 2.07
N TRP A 151 5.05 2.70 0.88
CA TRP A 151 5.52 3.24 -0.39
C TRP A 151 4.43 4.20 -0.88
N GLY A 152 4.74 5.48 -1.00
CA GLY A 152 3.72 6.49 -1.22
C GLY A 152 2.96 6.30 -2.53
N ALA A 153 1.70 5.89 -2.39
CA ALA A 153 0.70 5.74 -3.45
C ALA A 153 0.16 7.07 -4.01
N TRP A 154 0.93 8.16 -3.95
CA TRP A 154 0.44 9.49 -4.31
C TRP A 154 0.35 9.66 -5.84
N ARG A 155 -0.51 8.90 -6.56
CA ARG A 155 -1.46 9.42 -7.58
C ARG A 155 -2.09 8.43 -8.58
N ASP A 156 -1.73 7.16 -8.64
CA ASP A 156 -2.30 6.23 -9.65
C ASP A 156 -3.17 5.12 -9.08
N GLY A 157 -3.09 4.84 -7.77
CA GLY A 157 -3.93 3.82 -7.13
C GLY A 157 -3.45 2.40 -7.40
N ASP A 158 -2.23 2.25 -7.91
CA ASP A 158 -1.56 0.96 -8.03
C ASP A 158 -0.45 0.90 -6.96
N ASP A 159 -0.48 -0.13 -6.13
CA ASP A 159 0.62 -0.47 -5.24
C ASP A 159 1.89 -0.74 -6.06
N ALA A 160 3.07 -0.55 -5.46
CA ALA A 160 4.32 -0.85 -6.14
C ALA A 160 4.32 -2.34 -6.55
N THR A 161 4.37 -2.61 -7.85
CA THR A 161 4.26 -3.98 -8.37
C THR A 161 5.55 -4.74 -8.16
N VAL A 162 5.45 -5.89 -7.50
CA VAL A 162 6.54 -6.87 -7.42
C VAL A 162 6.50 -7.71 -8.70
N ARG A 163 7.63 -7.73 -9.40
CA ARG A 163 7.82 -8.50 -10.63
C ARG A 163 8.76 -9.66 -10.36
N GLU A 164 8.52 -10.76 -11.05
CA GLU A 164 9.40 -11.93 -11.10
C GLU A 164 9.92 -12.08 -12.55
N ASP A 165 11.23 -12.28 -12.71
CA ASP A 165 11.82 -12.57 -14.02
C ASP A 165 11.82 -14.07 -14.38
N SER A 166 12.54 -14.44 -15.44
CA SER A 166 12.61 -15.83 -15.89
C SER A 166 13.46 -16.74 -15.01
N ASP A 167 14.39 -16.16 -14.24
CA ASP A 167 15.31 -16.87 -13.36
C ASP A 167 14.77 -16.95 -11.92
N GLY A 168 13.62 -16.30 -11.68
CA GLY A 168 12.88 -16.30 -10.43
C GLY A 168 13.26 -15.15 -9.51
N ASN A 169 14.02 -14.17 -10.01
CA ASN A 169 14.42 -12.99 -9.25
C ASN A 169 13.25 -12.02 -9.12
N HIS A 170 12.99 -11.54 -7.91
CA HIS A 170 11.88 -10.66 -7.57
C HIS A 170 12.37 -9.25 -7.31
N TYR A 171 11.67 -8.26 -7.85
CA TYR A 171 12.06 -6.86 -7.72
C TYR A 171 10.87 -5.92 -7.81
N LEU A 172 11.02 -4.73 -7.24
CA LEU A 172 10.09 -3.64 -7.48
C LEU A 172 10.38 -3.01 -8.84
N GLY A 173 9.38 -3.01 -9.72
CA GLY A 173 9.54 -2.52 -11.09
C GLY A 173 8.28 -1.86 -11.66
N GLY A 174 8.49 -0.74 -12.35
CA GLY A 174 7.40 0.03 -12.96
C GLY A 174 7.34 1.44 -12.40
N GLY A 175 8.06 2.35 -13.03
CA GLY A 175 7.89 3.79 -12.83
C GLY A 175 7.94 4.30 -11.40
N MET A 176 8.92 3.85 -10.60
CA MET A 176 9.28 4.47 -9.32
C MET A 176 9.90 5.85 -9.55
N PHE A 177 9.09 6.75 -10.10
CA PHE A 177 9.38 8.16 -10.24
C PHE A 177 8.71 8.83 -9.06
N TRP A 178 9.50 9.49 -8.21
CA TRP A 178 8.95 10.25 -7.09
C TRP A 178 8.18 9.39 -6.09
N THR A 179 8.60 8.15 -5.86
CA THR A 179 8.01 7.28 -4.84
C THR A 179 8.66 7.58 -3.49
N PRO A 180 7.95 8.21 -2.54
CA PRO A 180 8.47 8.35 -1.20
C PRO A 180 8.37 7.01 -0.45
N ILE A 181 9.38 6.68 0.33
CA ILE A 181 9.36 5.55 1.27
C ILE A 181 9.25 6.12 2.67
N TYR A 182 8.27 5.65 3.43
CA TYR A 182 8.02 6.02 4.81
C TYR A 182 8.20 4.80 5.71
N SER A 183 8.57 5.03 6.98
CA SER A 183 8.27 4.04 8.01
C SER A 183 6.76 4.01 8.22
N ALA A 184 6.18 2.81 8.25
CA ALA A 184 4.74 2.64 8.37
C ALA A 184 4.21 3.02 9.77
N ASP A 185 5.10 3.09 10.78
CA ASP A 185 4.80 3.60 12.12
C ASP A 185 4.91 5.14 12.23
N GLY A 186 5.26 5.83 11.13
CA GLY A 186 5.47 7.28 11.08
C GLY A 186 6.72 7.78 11.81
N GLY A 187 7.54 6.89 12.35
CA GLY A 187 8.80 7.21 13.00
C GLY A 187 9.95 7.47 12.01
N PRO A 188 11.02 8.16 12.44
CA PRO A 188 12.20 8.31 11.62
C PRO A 188 12.93 6.97 11.48
N PHE A 189 13.45 6.68 10.30
CA PHE A 189 14.21 5.47 10.00
C PHE A 189 15.51 5.83 9.28
N GLN A 190 16.40 4.85 9.09
CA GLN A 190 17.56 4.98 8.23
C GLN A 190 17.56 3.85 7.19
N ILE A 191 17.78 4.17 5.93
CA ILE A 191 18.15 3.18 4.92
C ILE A 191 19.66 2.94 4.98
N LYS A 192 20.07 1.69 5.16
CA LYS A 192 21.48 1.29 5.20
C LYS A 192 22.00 0.99 3.81
N GLN A 193 21.26 0.21 3.04
CA GLN A 193 21.61 -0.14 1.67
C GLN A 193 20.39 -0.63 0.90
N PHE A 194 20.49 -0.61 -0.42
CA PHE A 194 19.57 -1.27 -1.32
C PHE A 194 20.27 -1.63 -2.64
N GLU A 195 19.71 -2.58 -3.38
CA GLU A 195 20.22 -2.99 -4.69
C GLU A 195 19.36 -2.37 -5.80
N VAL A 196 20.01 -1.95 -6.88
CA VAL A 196 19.32 -1.29 -8.00
C VAL A 196 19.94 -1.70 -9.33
N ALA A 197 19.08 -2.02 -10.29
CA ALA A 197 19.45 -2.28 -11.67
C ALA A 197 18.65 -1.37 -12.61
N ASN A 198 19.08 -1.32 -13.88
CA ASN A 198 18.28 -0.68 -14.91
C ASN A 198 17.22 -1.64 -15.42
N GLY A 199 15.99 -1.15 -15.61
CA GLY A 199 14.95 -1.94 -16.26
C GLY A 199 15.23 -2.26 -17.73
N THR A 200 16.34 -1.78 -18.27
CA THR A 200 16.85 -2.12 -19.60
C THR A 200 18.38 -2.21 -19.57
N SER A 201 18.93 -3.17 -20.31
CA SER A 201 20.37 -3.34 -20.50
C SER A 201 20.99 -2.41 -21.53
N ASN A 202 20.22 -1.46 -22.09
CA ASN A 202 20.66 -0.64 -23.22
C ASN A 202 21.12 0.77 -22.83
N TYR A 203 20.68 1.31 -21.68
CA TYR A 203 20.92 2.69 -21.30
C TYR A 203 21.23 2.82 -19.82
N ASP A 204 22.09 3.77 -19.48
CA ASP A 204 22.37 4.17 -18.11
C ASP A 204 21.25 5.06 -17.58
N ASN A 205 21.04 5.05 -16.27
CA ASN A 205 20.14 5.95 -15.56
C ASN A 205 20.92 6.76 -14.52
N VAL A 206 20.39 7.94 -14.21
CA VAL A 206 20.81 8.75 -13.09
C VAL A 206 19.77 8.60 -12.00
N LEU A 207 20.16 8.00 -10.87
CA LEU A 207 19.33 7.90 -9.68
C LEU A 207 19.68 9.03 -8.72
N THR A 208 18.73 9.90 -8.45
CA THR A 208 18.79 10.90 -7.38
C THR A 208 18.10 10.33 -6.15
N ILE A 209 18.79 10.41 -5.02
CA ILE A 209 18.37 9.86 -3.74
C ILE A 209 18.35 11.01 -2.72
N GLU A 210 17.18 11.31 -2.17
CA GLU A 210 17.02 12.39 -1.20
C GLU A 210 16.41 11.88 0.11
N GLY A 211 17.11 12.15 1.21
CA GLY A 211 16.60 11.92 2.55
C GLY A 211 15.99 13.18 3.12
N GLN A 212 14.76 13.11 3.60
CA GLN A 212 14.02 14.23 4.16
C GLN A 212 13.76 14.02 5.66
N LEU A 213 13.99 15.05 6.47
CA LEU A 213 13.73 15.04 7.91
C LEU A 213 13.13 16.40 8.33
N ASN A 214 11.98 16.35 9.00
CA ASN A 214 11.19 17.52 9.42
C ASN A 214 10.94 18.51 8.27
N GLY A 215 10.65 17.98 7.07
CA GLY A 215 10.40 18.78 5.86
C GLY A 215 11.63 19.43 5.23
N ASN A 216 12.85 19.05 5.62
CA ASN A 216 14.09 19.51 5.01
C ASN A 216 14.88 18.34 4.43
N ILE A 217 15.50 18.57 3.27
CA ILE A 217 16.48 17.63 2.70
C ILE A 217 17.71 17.62 3.62
N VAL A 218 17.98 16.48 4.25
CA VAL A 218 19.16 16.26 5.10
C VAL A 218 20.33 15.63 4.36
N PHE A 219 20.06 14.93 3.27
CA PHE A 219 21.06 14.55 2.27
C PHE A 219 20.43 14.43 0.88
N SER A 220 21.24 14.67 -0.15
CA SER A 220 20.90 14.42 -1.55
C SER A 220 22.16 13.91 -2.24
N THR A 221 22.05 12.77 -2.92
CA THR A 221 23.17 12.17 -3.67
C THR A 221 22.66 11.66 -5.01
N THR A 222 23.57 11.58 -5.96
CA THR A 222 23.27 11.12 -7.32
C THR A 222 24.21 9.98 -7.67
N VAL A 223 23.67 8.89 -8.19
CA VAL A 223 24.41 7.71 -8.63
C VAL A 223 24.06 7.43 -10.08
N THR A 224 25.07 7.17 -10.90
CA THR A 224 24.83 6.63 -12.25
C THR A 224 24.67 5.13 -12.16
N ILE A 225 23.48 4.64 -12.46
CA ILE A 225 23.17 3.23 -12.58
C ILE A 225 23.55 2.84 -14.00
N THR A 226 24.69 2.17 -14.16
CA THR A 226 25.10 1.67 -15.47
C THR A 226 24.10 0.64 -16.00
N ALA A 227 23.96 0.56 -17.32
CA ALA A 227 23.20 -0.47 -17.99
C ALA A 227 23.66 -1.86 -17.52
N ASP A 228 22.87 -2.46 -16.65
CA ASP A 228 23.13 -3.73 -16.00
C ASP A 228 21.85 -4.57 -15.91
N SER A 229 21.98 -5.87 -15.68
CA SER A 229 20.84 -6.78 -15.50
C SER A 229 20.33 -6.74 -14.07
N ILE A 230 19.06 -7.11 -13.87
CA ILE A 230 18.52 -7.38 -12.53
C ILE A 230 19.23 -8.57 -11.85
N ASP A 231 19.91 -9.42 -12.62
CA ASP A 231 20.74 -10.53 -12.12
C ASP A 231 22.08 -10.09 -11.49
N ASP A 232 22.53 -8.87 -11.76
CA ASP A 232 23.77 -8.30 -11.21
C ASP A 232 23.52 -6.84 -10.78
N PRO A 233 22.66 -6.60 -9.78
CA PRO A 233 22.27 -5.26 -9.40
C PRO A 233 23.40 -4.53 -8.66
N GLN A 234 23.41 -3.20 -8.75
CA GLN A 234 24.38 -2.36 -8.06
C GLN A 234 23.92 -2.12 -6.62
N LEU A 235 24.79 -2.45 -5.66
CA LEU A 235 24.57 -2.14 -4.25
C LEU A 235 24.86 -0.67 -3.95
N ILE A 236 23.85 0.04 -3.44
CA ILE A 236 23.96 1.42 -2.97
C ILE A 236 24.08 1.43 -1.44
N ASP A 237 25.22 1.88 -0.91
CA ASP A 237 25.45 2.04 0.52
C ASP A 237 25.11 3.47 0.99
N LEU A 238 24.13 3.55 1.89
CA LEU A 238 23.66 4.78 2.54
C LEU A 238 23.89 4.76 4.06
N SER A 239 24.66 3.81 4.58
CA SER A 239 24.88 3.61 6.02
C SER A 239 25.54 4.81 6.72
N ALA A 240 26.21 5.68 5.97
CA ALA A 240 26.82 6.91 6.46
C ALA A 240 25.81 8.05 6.73
N TYR A 241 24.60 7.96 6.17
CA TYR A 241 23.56 8.98 6.33
C TYR A 241 22.75 8.75 7.62
N GLY A 242 22.19 9.83 8.16
CA GLY A 242 21.42 9.81 9.40
C GLY A 242 19.95 9.40 9.20
N PRO A 243 19.14 9.50 10.27
CA PRO A 243 17.71 9.21 10.20
C PRO A 243 16.95 10.22 9.33
N ILE A 244 15.89 9.74 8.70
CA ILE A 244 14.97 10.45 7.80
C ILE A 244 13.52 10.08 8.13
N ASP A 245 12.57 10.98 7.86
CA ASP A 245 11.14 10.68 7.92
C ASP A 245 10.69 9.97 6.64
N TYR A 246 11.28 10.33 5.50
CA TYR A 246 11.05 9.65 4.22
C TYR A 246 12.23 9.76 3.26
N LEU A 247 12.33 8.78 2.37
CA LEU A 247 13.30 8.72 1.28
C LEU A 247 12.59 9.01 -0.05
N LEU A 248 13.12 9.90 -0.88
CA LEU A 248 12.68 10.07 -2.26
C LEU A 248 13.70 9.44 -3.20
N LEU A 249 13.20 8.64 -4.14
CA LEU A 249 13.97 8.06 -5.22
C LEU A 249 13.44 8.63 -6.54
N ASP A 250 14.34 9.20 -7.35
CA ASP A 250 14.01 9.74 -8.67
C ASP A 250 15.02 9.25 -9.70
N SER A 251 14.54 8.53 -10.72
CA SER A 251 15.38 7.97 -11.76
C SER A 251 15.14 8.68 -13.09
N GLU A 252 16.19 9.24 -13.66
CA GLU A 252 16.16 9.89 -14.97
C GLU A 252 17.03 9.11 -15.98
N PRO A 253 16.53 8.82 -17.20
CA PRO A 253 17.34 8.17 -18.22
C PRO A 253 18.43 9.08 -18.76
N ILE A 254 19.59 8.49 -19.05
CA ILE A 254 20.60 9.14 -19.87
C ILE A 254 20.22 8.95 -21.34
N ILE A 255 19.48 9.91 -21.90
CA ILE A 255 19.04 9.88 -23.30
C ILE A 255 20.20 10.27 -24.22
N THR A 256 20.52 9.40 -25.17
CA THR A 256 21.50 9.63 -26.25
C THR A 256 20.79 9.64 -27.61
N GLU A 257 21.50 10.01 -28.69
CA GLU A 257 20.94 10.01 -30.06
C GLU A 257 20.48 8.60 -30.52
N ASP A 258 21.00 7.53 -29.89
CA ASP A 258 20.68 6.13 -30.18
C ASP A 258 19.65 5.53 -29.19
N SER A 259 19.03 6.36 -28.34
CA SER A 259 18.04 5.89 -27.37
C SER A 259 16.68 5.55 -28.00
N GLY A 260 16.23 4.29 -27.85
CA GLY A 260 14.95 3.79 -28.33
C GLY A 260 13.74 4.28 -27.50
N PRO A 261 12.50 3.95 -27.92
CA PRO A 261 11.28 4.48 -27.31
C PRO A 261 10.88 3.83 -25.98
N ASP A 262 11.45 2.67 -25.64
CA ASP A 262 11.03 1.88 -24.48
C ASP A 262 11.92 2.22 -23.28
N TYR A 263 11.45 3.16 -22.47
CA TYR A 263 12.07 3.51 -21.20
C TYR A 263 11.46 2.70 -20.06
N PHE A 264 12.27 1.84 -19.47
CA PHE A 264 11.97 1.19 -18.20
C PHE A 264 12.86 1.84 -17.15
N GLY A 265 12.26 2.44 -16.12
CA GLY A 265 13.00 3.12 -15.04
C GLY A 265 13.85 2.16 -14.20
N ALA A 266 14.41 2.67 -13.10
CA ALA A 266 15.17 1.84 -12.16
C ALA A 266 14.30 0.71 -11.57
N GLN A 267 14.93 -0.45 -11.38
CA GLN A 267 14.36 -1.63 -10.72
C GLN A 267 15.12 -1.85 -9.43
N TYR A 268 14.40 -2.06 -8.33
CA TYR A 268 15.00 -2.09 -7.00
C TYR A 268 14.79 -3.43 -6.34
N ASP A 269 15.82 -3.88 -5.65
CA ASP A 269 15.84 -5.14 -4.92
C ASP A 269 16.48 -4.94 -3.52
N ASN A 270 16.24 -5.88 -2.61
CA ASN A 270 16.91 -6.07 -1.33
C ASN A 270 17.18 -4.79 -0.54
N PHE A 271 16.20 -4.32 0.21
CA PHE A 271 16.39 -3.16 1.09
C PHE A 271 16.80 -3.60 2.49
N HIS A 272 17.72 -2.84 3.09
CA HIS A 272 18.09 -2.97 4.50
C HIS A 272 17.89 -1.62 5.19
N PHE A 273 17.07 -1.66 6.23
CA PHE A 273 16.67 -0.50 7.01
C PHE A 273 17.00 -0.66 8.50
N LEU A 274 17.06 0.46 9.19
CA LEU A 274 17.11 0.56 10.64
C LEU A 274 15.96 1.46 11.12
N VAL A 275 15.04 0.90 11.90
CA VAL A 275 13.79 1.53 12.38
C VAL A 275 13.72 1.58 13.91
#